data_AF-A0A427K774-F1
#
_entry.id   AF-A0A427K774-F1
#
_cell.length_a   1.000
_cell.length_b   1.000
_cell.length_c   1.000
_cell.angle_alpha   90.00
_cell.angle_beta   90.00
_cell.angle_gamma   90.00
#
_symmetry.space_group_name_H-M   'P 1'
#
loop_
_entity.id
_entity.type
_entity.pdbx_description
1 polymer ?
#
loop_
_entity_poly.entity_id
_entity_poly.type
_entity_poly.pdbx_seq_one_letter_code
_entity_poly.pdbx_strand_id
1 'polypeptide(L)'
;MAAKQATTGKEMSGTITRVLNDEQSKAFFDRFPAMDIKIPFLTVRETLHYKPTENARQVSCSTRVAVAENDRVNPPPQALRCLIPWRRQRKTAYRSGAKRYDLCSGLRFDNVIV
;
A
#
# COMPACT_ATOMS: atom_id res chain seq x y z
N MET A 1 -6.74 17.34 -14.87
CA MET A 1 -6.00 17.57 -13.61
C MET A 1 -4.63 18.17 -13.88
N ALA A 2 -3.75 17.52 -14.65
CA ALA A 2 -2.46 18.07 -15.07
C ALA A 2 -2.59 19.42 -15.83
N ALA A 3 -3.60 19.55 -16.68
CA ALA A 3 -3.89 20.80 -17.39
C ALA A 3 -4.18 21.97 -16.43
N LYS A 4 -4.95 21.76 -15.35
CA LYS A 4 -5.29 22.82 -14.38
C LYS A 4 -4.10 23.27 -13.54
N GLN A 5 -3.19 22.36 -13.19
CA GLN A 5 -1.99 22.67 -12.41
C GLN A 5 -1.00 23.51 -13.23
N ALA A 6 -0.86 23.19 -14.53
CA ALA A 6 -0.07 23.97 -15.48
C ALA A 6 -0.61 25.41 -15.67
N THR A 7 -1.93 25.61 -15.57
CA THR A 7 -2.55 26.93 -15.74
C THR A 7 -2.58 27.78 -14.47
N THR A 8 -2.63 27.17 -13.28
CA THR A 8 -2.87 27.90 -12.01
C THR A 8 -1.66 27.99 -11.09
N GLY A 9 -0.61 27.19 -11.33
CA GLY A 9 0.59 27.13 -10.49
C GLY A 9 0.36 26.62 -9.06
N LYS A 10 -0.89 26.35 -8.67
CA LYS A 10 -1.24 25.87 -7.33
C LYS A 10 -1.35 24.35 -7.33
N GLU A 11 -0.65 23.74 -6.39
CA GLU A 11 -0.78 22.32 -6.13
C GLU A 11 -2.17 22.02 -5.55
N MET A 12 -2.90 21.16 -6.25
CA MET A 12 -4.21 20.71 -5.81
C MET A 12 -4.00 19.52 -4.86
N SER A 13 -4.78 19.47 -3.78
CA SER A 13 -4.76 18.38 -2.81
C SER A 13 -6.17 17.87 -2.53
N GLY A 14 -6.28 16.59 -2.13
CA GLY A 14 -7.55 15.93 -1.79
C GLY A 14 -7.42 15.12 -0.52
N THR A 15 -8.55 14.84 0.14
CA THR A 15 -8.56 13.95 1.31
C THR A 15 -8.08 12.55 0.92
N ILE A 16 -7.41 11.87 1.83
CA ILE A 16 -6.88 10.51 1.60
C ILE A 16 -7.97 9.51 1.19
N THR A 17 -9.17 9.62 1.78
CA THR A 17 -10.33 8.78 1.49
C THR A 17 -10.94 8.99 0.10
N ARG A 18 -10.59 10.08 -0.58
CA ARG A 18 -10.94 10.29 -2.01
C ARG A 18 -10.10 9.45 -2.95
N VAL A 19 -8.89 9.05 -2.51
CA VAL A 19 -7.96 8.20 -3.25
C VAL A 19 -8.11 6.74 -2.80
N LEU A 20 -8.08 6.50 -1.49
CA LEU A 20 -8.26 5.19 -0.85
C LEU A 20 -9.70 5.05 -0.36
N ASN A 21 -10.60 4.71 -1.28
CA ASN A 21 -12.04 4.76 -1.05
C ASN A 21 -12.70 3.39 -0.82
N ASP A 22 -11.93 2.31 -0.75
CA ASP A 22 -12.44 0.98 -0.42
C ASP A 22 -12.86 0.88 1.05
N GLU A 23 -13.68 -0.11 1.36
CA GLU A 23 -14.24 -0.31 2.70
C GLU A 23 -13.18 -0.54 3.77
N GLN A 24 -12.09 -1.26 3.46
CA GLN A 24 -11.04 -1.53 4.44
C GLN A 24 -10.26 -0.26 4.75
N SER A 25 -9.95 0.54 3.72
CA SER A 25 -9.28 1.84 3.88
C SER A 25 -10.12 2.82 4.68
N LYS A 26 -11.40 2.98 4.34
CA LYS A 26 -12.32 3.87 5.08
C LYS A 26 -12.42 3.49 6.55
N ALA A 27 -12.70 2.21 6.83
CA ALA A 27 -12.80 1.72 8.21
C ALA A 27 -11.48 1.88 8.99
N PHE A 28 -10.33 1.83 8.31
CA PHE A 28 -9.05 2.12 8.95
C PHE A 28 -8.91 3.61 9.27
N PHE A 29 -9.13 4.51 8.31
CA PHE A 29 -8.97 5.94 8.55
C PHE A 29 -9.99 6.52 9.54
N ASP A 30 -11.20 5.97 9.61
CA ASP A 30 -12.21 6.37 10.61
C ASP A 30 -11.74 6.14 12.07
N ARG A 31 -10.87 5.14 12.28
CA ARG A 31 -10.29 4.85 13.61
C ARG A 31 -9.14 5.79 13.98
N PHE A 32 -8.61 6.54 13.02
CA PHE A 32 -7.45 7.41 13.19
C PHE A 32 -7.72 8.79 12.60
N PRO A 33 -8.59 9.61 13.24
CA PRO A 33 -8.99 10.93 12.72
C PRO A 33 -7.80 11.90 12.58
N ALA A 34 -6.72 11.70 13.33
CA ALA A 34 -5.47 12.44 13.16
C ALA A 34 -4.81 12.24 11.78
N MET A 35 -5.20 11.19 11.03
CA MET A 35 -4.75 10.94 9.66
C MET A 35 -5.68 11.53 8.59
N ASP A 36 -6.63 12.42 8.95
CA ASP A 36 -7.40 13.21 7.97
C ASP A 36 -6.53 14.32 7.35
N ILE A 37 -5.51 13.89 6.62
CA ILE A 37 -4.56 14.74 5.92
C ILE A 37 -4.96 14.88 4.44
N LYS A 38 -4.57 16.00 3.86
CA LYS A 38 -4.69 16.21 2.41
C LYS A 38 -3.45 15.69 1.72
N ILE A 39 -3.63 14.83 0.72
CA ILE A 39 -2.56 14.34 -0.14
C ILE A 39 -2.50 15.20 -1.40
N PRO A 40 -1.31 15.70 -1.78
CA PRO A 40 -1.14 16.39 -3.05
C PRO A 40 -1.41 15.47 -4.25
N PHE A 41 -2.06 15.98 -5.29
CA PHE A 41 -2.32 15.16 -6.48
C PHE A 41 -1.05 14.78 -7.22
N LEU A 42 0.05 15.53 -7.07
CA LEU A 42 1.34 15.14 -7.62
C LEU A 42 1.82 13.83 -6.98
N THR A 43 1.75 13.70 -5.66
CA THR A 43 2.06 12.47 -4.93
C THR A 43 1.18 11.30 -5.37
N VAL A 44 -0.12 11.53 -5.59
CA VAL A 44 -1.03 10.51 -6.11
C VAL A 44 -0.57 10.04 -7.49
N ARG A 45 -0.22 10.99 -8.38
CA ARG A 45 0.27 10.69 -9.72
C ARG A 45 1.59 9.92 -9.69
N GLU A 46 2.53 10.31 -8.86
CA GLU A 46 3.81 9.61 -8.68
C GLU A 46 3.59 8.18 -8.20
N THR A 47 2.65 7.97 -7.28
CA THR A 47 2.29 6.64 -6.78
C THR A 47 1.73 5.74 -7.90
N LEU A 48 0.92 6.30 -8.82
CA LEU A 48 0.40 5.56 -9.97
C LEU A 48 1.47 5.16 -10.98
N HIS A 49 2.57 5.91 -11.05
CA HIS A 49 3.72 5.61 -11.90
C HIS A 49 4.80 4.80 -11.18
N TYR A 50 4.62 4.49 -9.90
CA TYR A 50 5.56 3.66 -9.15
C TYR A 50 5.63 2.26 -9.76
N LYS A 51 6.85 1.72 -9.86
CA LYS A 51 7.12 0.44 -10.53
C LYS A 51 7.61 -0.61 -9.53
N PRO A 52 6.73 -1.13 -8.66
CA PRO A 52 7.13 -1.99 -7.54
C PRO A 52 7.93 -3.21 -7.99
N THR A 53 7.60 -3.82 -9.13
CA THR A 53 8.31 -4.99 -9.66
C THR A 53 9.74 -4.66 -10.13
N GLU A 54 9.98 -3.46 -10.66
CA GLU A 54 11.32 -3.02 -11.09
C GLU A 54 12.18 -2.68 -9.86
N ASN A 55 11.64 -1.88 -8.93
CA ASN A 55 12.33 -1.50 -7.70
C ASN A 55 12.62 -2.71 -6.81
N ALA A 56 11.71 -3.70 -6.77
CA ALA A 56 11.92 -4.96 -6.08
C ALA A 56 13.24 -5.63 -6.50
N ARG A 57 13.61 -5.63 -7.78
CA ARG A 57 14.86 -6.28 -8.24
C ARG A 57 16.14 -5.71 -7.62
N GLN A 58 16.08 -4.50 -7.07
CA GLN A 58 17.22 -3.81 -6.48
C GLN A 58 17.43 -4.19 -5.00
N VAL A 59 16.47 -4.88 -4.37
CA VAL A 59 16.59 -5.35 -2.99
C VAL A 59 17.56 -6.53 -2.96
N SER A 60 18.68 -6.36 -2.25
CA SER A 60 19.77 -7.35 -2.15
C SER A 60 19.79 -8.13 -0.84
N CYS A 61 18.99 -7.72 0.15
CA CYS A 61 18.91 -8.35 1.46
C CYS A 61 17.80 -9.39 1.53
N SER A 62 17.96 -10.35 2.45
CA SER A 62 16.91 -11.32 2.78
C SER A 62 15.63 -10.61 3.20
N THR A 63 14.54 -10.90 2.50
CA THR A 63 13.29 -10.18 2.64
C THR A 63 12.18 -11.13 3.06
N ARG A 64 11.35 -10.71 4.01
CA ARG A 64 10.14 -11.42 4.39
C ARG A 64 8.92 -10.65 3.90
N VAL A 65 7.92 -11.38 3.38
CA VAL A 65 6.68 -10.77 2.88
C VAL A 65 5.50 -11.37 3.60
N ALA A 66 4.73 -10.54 4.29
CA ALA A 66 3.42 -10.90 4.81
C ALA A 66 2.34 -10.64 3.75
N VAL A 67 1.44 -11.60 3.55
CA VAL A 67 0.30 -11.49 2.65
C VAL A 67 -0.97 -11.80 3.44
N ALA A 68 -1.88 -10.82 3.49
CA ALA A 68 -3.19 -10.97 4.13
C ALA A 68 -4.17 -11.63 3.16
N GLU A 69 -4.80 -12.74 3.56
CA GLU A 69 -5.69 -13.53 2.70
C GLU A 69 -6.87 -12.70 2.15
N ASN A 70 -7.47 -11.87 2.99
CA ASN A 70 -8.63 -11.03 2.67
C ASN A 70 -8.23 -9.58 2.37
N ASP A 71 -7.02 -9.33 1.89
CA ASP A 71 -6.58 -7.99 1.47
C ASP A 71 -7.38 -7.53 0.24
N ARG A 72 -8.21 -6.49 0.39
CA ARG A 72 -8.95 -5.87 -0.73
C ARG A 72 -8.24 -4.64 -1.29
N VAL A 73 -7.22 -4.12 -0.60
CA VAL A 73 -6.46 -2.93 -1.01
C VAL A 73 -5.32 -3.34 -1.94
N ASN A 74 -4.65 -4.45 -1.63
CA ASN A 74 -3.63 -5.09 -2.45
C ASN A 74 -3.84 -6.62 -2.46
N PRO A 75 -4.72 -7.14 -3.32
CA PRO A 75 -5.09 -8.56 -3.32
C PRO A 75 -3.90 -9.52 -3.43
N PRO A 76 -3.95 -10.70 -2.78
CA PRO A 76 -2.85 -11.66 -2.78
C PRO A 76 -2.27 -11.99 -4.17
N PRO A 77 -3.07 -12.23 -5.22
CA PRO A 77 -2.50 -12.52 -6.55
C PRO A 77 -1.64 -11.38 -7.09
N GLN A 78 -2.06 -10.13 -6.86
CA GLN A 78 -1.32 -8.94 -7.27
C GLN A 78 -0.02 -8.80 -6.46
N ALA A 79 -0.12 -8.93 -5.13
CA ALA A 79 1.03 -8.89 -4.24
C ALA A 79 2.08 -9.93 -4.66
N LEU A 80 1.69 -11.19 -4.88
CA LEU A 80 2.61 -12.26 -5.26
C LEU A 80 3.26 -12.00 -6.62
N ARG A 81 2.52 -11.44 -7.58
CA ARG A 81 3.05 -11.09 -8.91
C ARG A 81 4.16 -10.05 -8.83
N CYS A 82 3.98 -9.01 -8.02
CA CYS A 82 5.00 -7.98 -7.81
C CYS A 82 6.28 -8.53 -7.18
N LEU A 83 6.19 -9.64 -6.44
CA LEU A 83 7.27 -10.23 -5.66
C LEU A 83 7.98 -11.40 -6.36
N ILE A 84 7.54 -11.76 -7.57
CA ILE A 84 8.20 -12.77 -8.42
C ILE A 84 9.72 -12.52 -8.58
N PRO A 85 10.23 -11.27 -8.65
CA PRO A 85 11.67 -11.01 -8.73
C PRO A 85 12.47 -11.48 -7.50
N TRP A 86 11.83 -11.67 -6.34
CA TRP A 86 12.50 -12.01 -5.07
C TRP A 86 12.63 -13.52 -4.80
N ARG A 87 12.32 -14.38 -5.78
CA ARG A 87 12.15 -15.84 -5.59
C ARG A 87 13.27 -16.56 -4.80
N ARG A 88 14.51 -16.04 -4.77
CA ARG A 88 15.65 -16.65 -4.06
C ARG A 88 15.93 -16.10 -2.66
N GLN A 89 15.42 -14.92 -2.31
CA GLN A 89 15.72 -14.24 -1.04
C GLN A 89 14.46 -13.95 -0.20
N ARG A 90 13.36 -14.67 -0.48
CA ARG A 90 12.04 -14.37 0.09
C ARG A 90 11.47 -15.49 0.94
N LYS A 91 11.01 -15.14 2.14
CA LYS A 91 10.06 -15.97 2.93
C LYS A 91 8.68 -15.32 2.87
N THR A 92 7.68 -15.98 2.28
CA THR A 92 6.29 -15.50 2.27
C THR A 92 5.54 -16.08 3.47
N ALA A 93 4.86 -15.24 4.23
CA ALA A 93 3.99 -15.61 5.33
C ALA A 93 2.55 -15.21 5.00
N TYR A 94 1.70 -16.19 4.69
CA TYR A 94 0.27 -15.95 4.53
C TYR A 94 -0.41 -15.82 5.90
N ARG A 95 -1.37 -14.91 5.98
CA ARG A 95 -2.17 -14.68 7.18
C ARG A 95 -3.63 -14.97 6.86
N SER A 96 -4.06 -16.16 7.30
CA SER A 96 -5.44 -16.59 7.07
C SER A 96 -6.42 -15.68 7.81
N GLY A 97 -7.51 -15.34 7.14
CA GLY A 97 -8.55 -14.46 7.65
C GLY A 97 -8.13 -12.99 7.83
N ALA A 98 -6.88 -12.63 7.54
CA ALA A 98 -6.36 -11.27 7.73
C ALA A 98 -6.81 -10.32 6.61
N LYS A 99 -7.19 -9.10 7.01
CA LYS A 99 -7.42 -7.95 6.12
C LYS A 99 -6.13 -7.12 5.98
N ARG A 100 -6.12 -6.14 5.08
CA ARG A 100 -4.94 -5.29 4.79
C ARG A 100 -4.30 -4.74 6.06
N TYR A 101 -5.11 -4.04 6.85
CA TYR A 101 -4.65 -3.24 7.98
C TYR A 101 -4.45 -4.06 9.27
N ASP A 102 -4.85 -5.34 9.27
CA ASP A 102 -4.50 -6.27 10.36
C ASP A 102 -2.99 -6.55 10.39
N LEU A 103 -2.28 -6.29 9.29
CA LEU A 103 -0.83 -6.40 9.20
C LEU A 103 -0.11 -5.15 9.73
N CYS A 104 -0.83 -4.13 10.22
CA CYS A 104 -0.21 -2.91 10.74
C CYS A 104 -0.05 -2.92 12.26
N SER A 105 -0.77 -3.80 12.99
CA SER A 105 -0.72 -3.85 14.46
C SER A 105 -1.31 -5.14 15.03
N GLY A 106 -0.96 -5.46 16.28
CA GLY A 106 -1.51 -6.58 17.05
C GLY A 106 -0.98 -7.95 16.63
N LEU A 107 -1.64 -9.02 17.11
CA LEU A 107 -1.19 -10.42 16.97
C LEU A 107 -0.90 -10.86 15.52
N ARG A 108 -1.60 -10.29 14.55
CA ARG A 108 -1.40 -10.60 13.12
C ARG A 108 -0.13 -9.95 12.55
N PHE A 109 0.35 -8.86 13.16
CA PHE A 109 1.63 -8.21 12.89
C PHE A 109 2.79 -8.88 13.63
N ASP A 110 2.64 -9.17 14.93
CA ASP A 110 3.74 -9.70 15.76
C ASP A 110 4.28 -11.03 15.21
N ASN A 111 3.37 -11.87 14.70
CA ASN A 111 3.73 -13.15 14.07
C ASN A 111 4.50 -12.98 12.75
N VAL A 112 4.56 -11.78 12.14
CA VAL A 112 5.33 -11.49 10.90
C VAL A 112 6.83 -11.37 11.18
N ILE A 113 7.23 -10.89 12.36
CA ILE A 113 8.63 -10.52 12.65
C ILE A 113 9.49 -11.73 13.06
N VAL A 114 8.88 -12.83 13.52
CA VAL A 114 9.57 -14.02 14.08
C VAL A 114 10.11 -14.98 13.02
#